data_AF-A0A6I2UPT3-F1
#
_entry.id   AF-A0A6I2UPT3-F1
#
_cell.length_a   1.000
_cell.length_b   1.000
_cell.length_c   1.000
_cell.angle_alpha   90.00
_cell.angle_beta   90.00
_cell.angle_gamma   90.00
#
_symmetry.space_group_name_H-M   'P 1'
#
loop_
_entity.id
_entity.type
_entity.pdbx_description
1 polymer ?
#
loop_
_entity_poly.entity_id
_entity_poly.type
_entity_poly.pdbx_seq_one_letter_code
_entity_poly.pdbx_strand_id
1 'polypeptide(L)'
;MSNDFNFNAESQQTAAPANDFGWDSEFDFDDPDEFVILPPGEYGYVVRSFQRSHYDGGTAKDGHTIPPCPVAKIQIGIKTDKGDVVINDSFFINPNPINTKKMSGFFQSVGLATEGSKVKMAWWSDNLVGMAGRAKITNRKYNDKTYNNVSHYIKKG
;
A
#
# COMPACT_ATOMS: atom_id res chain seq x y z
N MET A 1 -14.37 54.31 54.72
CA MET A 1 -14.91 53.31 53.78
C MET A 1 -13.90 52.18 53.76
N SER A 2 -14.27 51.07 54.39
CA SER A 2 -13.50 49.83 54.47
C SER A 2 -13.53 49.09 53.13
N ASN A 3 -12.43 48.38 52.84
CA ASN A 3 -12.33 46.95 52.51
C ASN A 3 -10.96 46.72 51.84
N ASP A 4 -9.99 46.14 52.54
CA ASP A 4 -9.67 44.70 52.67
C ASP A 4 -8.63 44.28 51.62
N PHE A 5 -7.38 43.99 52.00
CA PHE A 5 -6.83 42.64 52.31
C PHE A 5 -7.08 41.61 51.18
N ASN A 6 -6.17 40.72 50.75
CA ASN A 6 -4.74 40.51 50.86
C ASN A 6 -4.32 39.39 49.83
N PHE A 7 -3.03 38.99 49.84
CA PHE A 7 -2.38 37.75 49.35
C PHE A 7 -2.95 36.89 48.20
N ASN A 8 -2.11 36.60 47.20
CA ASN A 8 -1.59 35.25 46.89
C ASN A 8 -0.51 35.35 45.79
N ALA A 9 0.75 35.01 46.04
CA ALA A 9 1.36 33.67 46.06
C ALA A 9 1.81 33.17 44.68
N GLU A 10 3.08 32.79 44.65
CA GLU A 10 3.89 32.33 43.53
C GLU A 10 3.51 30.93 43.01
N SER A 11 4.26 30.51 41.98
CA SER A 11 4.52 29.13 41.51
C SER A 11 3.50 28.56 40.51
N GLN A 12 3.85 27.79 39.47
CA GLN A 12 5.07 27.46 38.71
C GLN A 12 4.61 26.35 37.73
N GLN A 13 5.19 26.29 36.51
CA GLN A 13 5.43 25.05 35.72
C GLN A 13 4.21 24.16 35.30
N THR A 14 4.16 23.46 34.17
CA THR A 14 5.17 22.85 33.29
C THR A 14 4.48 22.31 32.01
N ALA A 15 5.26 22.25 30.92
CA ALA A 15 5.33 21.16 29.94
C ALA A 15 4.26 20.99 28.82
N ALA A 16 4.79 20.80 27.61
CA ALA A 16 4.14 20.58 26.31
C ALA A 16 3.83 19.08 26.03
N PRO A 17 3.67 18.64 24.76
CA PRO A 17 2.51 18.79 23.85
C PRO A 17 1.96 17.40 23.46
N ALA A 18 0.68 17.28 23.08
CA ALA A 18 0.27 16.10 22.30
C ALA A 18 -1.06 16.34 21.58
N ASN A 19 -1.00 16.18 20.27
CA ASN A 19 -2.13 15.82 19.43
C ASN A 19 -2.51 14.36 19.76
N ASP A 20 -2.83 14.09 21.01
CA ASP A 20 -3.22 12.77 21.52
C ASP A 20 -4.73 12.66 21.35
N PHE A 21 -5.16 11.75 20.48
CA PHE A 21 -6.52 11.24 20.57
C PHE A 21 -6.60 10.45 21.88
N GLY A 22 -7.27 11.01 22.90
CA GLY A 22 -7.62 10.26 24.09
C GLY A 22 -8.49 9.05 23.72
N TRP A 23 -8.49 8.00 24.54
CA TRP A 23 -9.26 6.77 24.28
C TRP A 23 -10.77 7.00 24.10
N ASP A 24 -11.29 8.10 24.65
CA ASP A 24 -12.69 8.52 24.53
C ASP A 24 -12.92 9.54 23.40
N SER A 25 -11.92 9.76 22.53
CA SER A 25 -12.06 10.69 21.41
C SER A 25 -12.84 10.02 20.29
N GLU A 26 -13.98 10.59 19.95
CA GLU A 26 -14.69 10.30 18.72
C GLU A 26 -14.01 11.08 17.58
N PHE A 27 -13.63 10.38 16.52
CA PHE A 27 -13.21 11.00 15.27
C PHE A 27 -14.32 10.80 14.25
N ASP A 28 -14.58 11.84 13.45
CA ASP A 28 -15.41 11.66 12.27
C ASP A 28 -14.72 10.62 11.37
N PHE A 29 -15.43 9.54 11.08
CA PHE A 29 -15.02 8.64 10.02
C PHE A 29 -15.14 9.46 8.74
N ASP A 30 -14.04 10.09 8.31
CA ASP A 30 -13.96 10.66 6.97
C ASP A 30 -14.48 9.56 6.04
N ASP A 31 -15.59 9.86 5.35
CA ASP A 31 -16.24 8.94 4.42
C ASP A 31 -15.13 8.27 3.62
N PRO A 32 -15.00 6.93 3.69
CA PRO A 32 -13.83 6.26 3.16
C PRO A 32 -13.71 6.64 1.70
N ASP A 33 -12.69 7.44 1.36
CA ASP A 33 -12.39 8.00 0.03
C ASP A 33 -13.14 7.22 -1.04
N GLU A 34 -14.17 7.82 -1.67
CA GLU A 34 -15.03 7.16 -2.65
C GLU A 34 -14.20 6.18 -3.47
N PHE A 35 -14.41 4.87 -3.26
CA PHE A 35 -13.53 3.86 -3.82
C PHE A 35 -13.72 3.85 -5.34
N VAL A 36 -12.90 4.63 -6.05
CA VAL A 36 -13.03 4.83 -7.50
C VAL A 36 -12.75 3.50 -8.19
N ILE A 37 -13.78 2.90 -8.78
CA ILE A 37 -13.65 1.71 -9.61
C ILE A 37 -13.17 2.13 -10.99
N LEU A 38 -11.98 1.65 -11.36
CA LEU A 38 -11.42 1.88 -12.68
C LEU A 38 -12.09 0.94 -13.68
N PRO A 39 -12.48 1.44 -14.87
CA PRO A 39 -12.80 0.58 -15.99
C PRO A 39 -11.64 -0.40 -16.27
N PRO A 40 -11.91 -1.65 -16.68
CA PRO A 40 -10.84 -2.55 -17.11
C PRO A 40 -10.03 -1.96 -18.26
N GLY A 41 -8.71 -1.92 -18.13
CA GLY A 41 -7.87 -1.22 -19.10
C GLY A 41 -6.39 -1.21 -18.74
N GLU A 42 -5.59 -0.52 -19.55
CA GLU A 42 -4.17 -0.31 -19.30
C GLU A 42 -3.95 1.06 -18.68
N TYR A 43 -3.20 1.11 -17.58
CA TYR A 43 -2.98 2.32 -16.81
C TYR A 43 -1.49 2.52 -16.52
N GLY A 44 -1.06 3.78 -16.55
CA GLY A 44 0.19 4.19 -15.94
C GLY A 44 0.03 4.24 -14.43
N TYR A 45 1.05 3.80 -13.70
CA TYR A 45 1.06 3.85 -12.24
C TYR A 45 2.40 4.35 -11.70
N VAL A 46 2.38 4.82 -10.45
CA VAL A 46 3.57 5.14 -9.66
C VAL A 46 3.53 4.31 -8.38
N VAL A 47 4.63 3.69 -7.99
CA VAL A 47 4.73 3.01 -6.70
C VAL A 47 4.70 4.06 -5.59
N ARG A 48 3.73 3.95 -4.68
CA ARG A 48 3.51 4.89 -3.57
C ARG A 48 4.14 4.41 -2.27
N SER A 49 4.10 3.11 -2.01
CA SER A 49 4.71 2.52 -0.82
C SER A 49 5.23 1.12 -1.12
N PHE A 50 6.22 0.71 -0.33
CA PHE A 50 6.80 -0.62 -0.30
C PHE A 50 6.93 -1.06 1.15
N GLN A 51 6.55 -2.30 1.44
CA GLN A 51 6.69 -2.90 2.75
C GLN A 51 7.12 -4.36 2.60
N ARG A 52 7.99 -4.80 3.50
CA ARG A 52 8.32 -6.22 3.64
C ARG A 52 7.46 -6.82 4.74
N SER A 53 6.93 -8.01 4.49
CA SER A 53 6.25 -8.82 5.49
C SER A 53 6.65 -10.28 5.34
N HIS A 54 6.09 -11.13 6.21
CA HIS A 54 6.21 -12.58 6.12
C HIS A 54 4.83 -13.19 5.94
N TYR A 55 4.75 -14.29 5.20
CA TYR A 55 3.56 -15.14 5.12
C TYR A 55 3.89 -16.46 5.79
N ASP A 56 3.10 -16.86 6.79
CA ASP A 56 3.36 -18.03 7.63
C ASP A 56 3.02 -19.37 6.94
N GLY A 57 2.62 -19.33 5.68
CA GLY A 57 2.18 -20.49 4.95
C GLY A 57 0.68 -20.74 5.12
N GLY A 58 0.11 -21.52 4.22
CA GLY A 58 -1.29 -21.91 4.30
C GLY A 58 -1.78 -22.65 3.08
N THR A 59 -2.87 -23.38 3.26
CA THR A 59 -3.54 -24.12 2.19
C THR A 59 -4.68 -23.27 1.62
N ALA A 60 -4.60 -22.96 0.33
CA ALA A 60 -5.66 -22.29 -0.39
C ALA A 60 -6.90 -23.20 -0.52
N LYS A 61 -8.06 -22.60 -0.84
CA LYS A 61 -9.34 -23.32 -0.94
C LYS A 61 -9.37 -24.42 -2.00
N ASP A 62 -8.49 -24.33 -2.99
CA ASP A 62 -8.30 -25.32 -4.07
C ASP A 62 -7.33 -26.45 -3.68
N GLY A 63 -6.89 -26.49 -2.41
CA GLY A 63 -5.96 -27.49 -1.90
C GLY A 63 -4.48 -27.17 -2.15
N HIS A 64 -4.17 -26.02 -2.79
CA HIS A 64 -2.77 -25.64 -3.02
C HIS A 64 -2.13 -25.08 -1.75
N THR A 65 -1.09 -25.75 -1.24
CA THR A 65 -0.30 -25.26 -0.10
C THR A 65 0.80 -24.30 -0.57
N ILE A 66 0.76 -23.08 -0.05
CA ILE A 66 1.85 -22.11 -0.18
C ILE A 66 2.72 -22.23 1.08
N PRO A 67 4.02 -22.56 0.95
CA PRO A 67 4.92 -22.63 2.10
C PRO A 67 5.18 -21.22 2.69
N PRO A 68 5.65 -21.15 3.94
CA PRO A 68 6.06 -19.88 4.53
C PRO A 68 7.08 -19.18 3.65
N CYS A 69 6.88 -17.89 3.38
CA CYS A 69 7.79 -17.13 2.53
C CYS A 69 7.76 -15.62 2.82
N PRO A 70 8.84 -14.90 2.49
CA PRO A 70 8.82 -13.43 2.49
C PRO A 70 7.78 -12.90 1.51
N VAL A 71 7.15 -11.79 1.86
CA VAL A 71 6.18 -11.08 1.01
C VAL A 71 6.61 -9.64 0.84
N ALA A 72 6.62 -9.19 -0.40
CA ALA A 72 6.69 -7.76 -0.72
C ALA A 72 5.27 -7.24 -0.94
N LYS A 73 4.87 -6.25 -0.14
CA LYS A 73 3.61 -5.51 -0.30
C LYS A 73 3.92 -4.16 -0.93
N ILE A 74 3.21 -3.81 -1.98
CA ILE A 74 3.32 -2.49 -2.61
C ILE A 74 1.95 -1.83 -2.72
N GLN A 75 1.97 -0.52 -2.77
CA GLN A 75 0.85 0.27 -3.25
C GLN A 75 1.24 0.93 -4.55
N ILE A 76 0.40 0.78 -5.57
CA ILE A 76 0.51 1.54 -6.82
C ILE A 76 -0.59 2.60 -6.83
N GLY A 77 -0.22 3.82 -7.20
CA GLY A 77 -1.13 4.94 -7.40
C GLY A 77 -1.34 5.19 -8.87
N ILE A 78 -2.61 5.35 -9.27
CA ILE A 78 -3.04 5.68 -10.63
C ILE A 78 -3.77 7.01 -10.56
N LYS A 79 -3.31 8.01 -11.31
CA LYS A 79 -4.00 9.30 -11.40
C LYS A 79 -5.09 9.22 -12.46
N THR A 80 -6.30 9.64 -12.12
CA THR A 80 -7.42 9.75 -13.07
C THR A 80 -8.07 11.13 -12.99
N ASP A 81 -8.91 11.43 -13.97
CA ASP A 81 -9.79 12.61 -13.98
C ASP A 81 -10.77 12.64 -12.80
N LYS A 82 -11.09 11.46 -12.24
CA LYS A 82 -11.99 11.29 -11.09
C LYS A 82 -11.29 11.24 -9.73
N GLY A 83 -9.96 11.34 -9.71
CA GLY A 83 -9.17 11.27 -8.49
C GLY A 83 -8.02 10.26 -8.55
N ASP A 84 -7.26 10.20 -7.46
CA ASP A 84 -6.15 9.27 -7.29
C ASP A 84 -6.66 7.93 -6.78
N VAL A 85 -6.33 6.84 -7.49
CA VAL A 85 -6.69 5.47 -7.10
C VAL A 85 -5.47 4.76 -6.56
N VAL A 86 -5.59 4.17 -5.37
CA VAL A 86 -4.54 3.34 -4.77
C VAL A 86 -4.94 1.86 -4.84
N ILE A 87 -4.06 1.04 -5.43
CA ILE A 87 -4.23 -0.41 -5.50
C ILE A 87 -3.11 -1.08 -4.71
N ASN A 88 -3.48 -1.93 -3.76
CA ASN A 88 -2.54 -2.76 -3.02
C ASN A 88 -2.24 -4.03 -3.82
N ASP A 89 -0.96 -4.34 -4.01
CA ASP A 89 -0.53 -5.61 -4.59
C ASP A 89 0.51 -6.30 -3.71
N SER A 90 0.50 -7.62 -3.71
CA SER A 90 1.39 -8.46 -2.89
C SER A 90 2.11 -9.48 -3.76
N PHE A 91 3.38 -9.69 -3.45
CA PHE A 91 4.27 -10.62 -4.13
C PHE A 91 4.83 -11.62 -3.11
N PHE A 92 4.47 -12.88 -3.28
CA PHE A 92 5.04 -13.98 -2.52
C PHE A 92 6.39 -14.34 -3.13
N ILE A 93 7.46 -14.20 -2.35
CA ILE A 93 8.83 -14.39 -2.82
C ILE A 93 9.20 -15.86 -2.66
N ASN A 94 8.85 -16.65 -3.68
CA ASN A 94 9.11 -18.09 -3.73
C ASN A 94 9.33 -18.55 -5.19
N PRO A 95 9.85 -19.78 -5.43
CA PRO A 95 10.19 -20.23 -6.78
C PRO A 95 8.99 -20.65 -7.64
N ASN A 96 7.75 -20.46 -7.17
CA ASN A 96 6.57 -20.82 -7.95
C ASN A 96 6.55 -20.07 -9.31
N PRO A 97 6.31 -20.76 -10.45
CA PRO A 97 6.32 -20.14 -11.78
C PRO A 97 5.37 -18.94 -11.93
N ILE A 98 4.21 -18.97 -11.28
CA ILE A 98 3.22 -17.88 -11.34
C ILE A 98 3.76 -16.65 -10.61
N ASN A 99 4.34 -16.85 -9.42
CA ASN A 99 4.91 -15.76 -8.61
C ASN A 99 6.15 -15.16 -9.30
N THR A 100 7.05 -16.00 -9.81
CA THR A 100 8.25 -15.54 -10.53
C THR A 100 7.90 -14.75 -11.79
N LYS A 101 6.88 -15.18 -12.54
CA LYS A 101 6.35 -14.43 -13.70
C LYS A 101 5.74 -13.09 -13.31
N LYS A 102 4.99 -13.03 -12.21
CA LYS A 102 4.43 -11.77 -11.70
C LYS A 102 5.53 -10.81 -11.27
N MET A 103 6.54 -11.29 -10.54
CA MET A 103 7.70 -10.50 -10.11
C MET A 103 8.50 -9.97 -11.31
N SER A 104 8.82 -10.82 -12.30
CA SER A 104 9.56 -10.39 -13.49
C SER A 104 8.78 -9.34 -14.29
N GLY A 105 7.47 -9.52 -14.45
CA GLY A 105 6.60 -8.53 -15.09
C GLY A 105 6.63 -7.17 -14.39
N PHE A 106 6.57 -7.15 -13.05
CA PHE A 106 6.68 -5.92 -12.28
C PHE A 106 8.03 -5.23 -12.46
N PHE A 107 9.14 -5.97 -12.34
CA PHE A 107 10.46 -5.37 -12.53
C PHE A 107 10.69 -4.88 -13.97
N GLN A 108 10.09 -5.54 -14.96
CA GLN A 108 10.10 -5.09 -16.35
C GLN A 108 9.24 -3.85 -16.58
N SER A 109 8.09 -3.71 -15.89
CA SER A 109 7.24 -2.53 -16.05
C SER A 109 7.87 -1.27 -15.47
N VAL A 110 8.63 -1.39 -14.37
CA VAL A 110 9.40 -0.27 -13.79
C VAL A 110 10.78 -0.07 -14.42
N GLY A 111 11.23 -0.99 -15.29
CA GLY A 111 12.49 -0.89 -16.02
C GLY A 111 13.74 -1.36 -15.26
N LEU A 112 13.58 -2.13 -14.18
CA LEU A 112 14.69 -2.77 -13.46
C LEU A 112 15.13 -4.09 -14.08
N ALA A 113 14.27 -4.73 -14.87
CA ALA A 113 14.56 -5.98 -15.58
C ALA A 113 14.29 -5.84 -17.07
N THR A 114 15.11 -6.49 -17.89
CA THR A 114 14.89 -6.70 -19.32
C THR A 114 14.45 -8.13 -19.61
N GLU A 115 13.94 -8.40 -20.81
CA GLU A 115 13.54 -9.74 -21.23
C GLU A 115 14.74 -10.71 -21.19
N GLY A 116 14.55 -11.87 -20.55
CA GLY A 116 15.63 -12.85 -20.34
C GLY A 116 16.63 -12.52 -19.22
N SER A 117 16.55 -11.34 -18.58
CA SER A 117 17.40 -11.00 -17.44
C SER A 117 16.98 -11.73 -16.16
N LYS A 118 17.96 -12.01 -15.29
CA LYS A 118 17.69 -12.56 -13.95
C LYS A 118 17.11 -11.46 -13.04
N VAL A 119 15.97 -11.74 -12.43
CA VAL A 119 15.40 -10.89 -11.39
C VAL A 119 16.27 -10.95 -10.13
N LYS A 120 16.66 -9.80 -9.59
CA LYS A 120 17.44 -9.73 -8.34
C LYS A 120 16.51 -9.44 -7.17
N MET A 121 16.48 -10.34 -6.18
CA MET A 121 15.65 -10.16 -4.98
C MET A 121 16.02 -8.91 -4.18
N ALA A 122 17.28 -8.45 -4.26
CA ALA A 122 17.74 -7.22 -3.62
C ALA A 122 17.00 -5.95 -4.11
N TRP A 123 16.31 -6.01 -5.26
CA TRP A 123 15.51 -4.89 -5.76
C TRP A 123 14.21 -4.67 -4.99
N TRP A 124 13.80 -5.60 -4.12
CA TRP A 124 12.70 -5.38 -3.18
C TRP A 124 13.12 -4.43 -2.06
N SER A 125 13.19 -3.14 -2.34
CA SER A 125 13.64 -2.10 -1.40
C SER A 125 12.85 -0.80 -1.56
N ASP A 126 13.08 0.16 -0.67
CA ASP A 126 12.43 1.47 -0.69
C ASP A 126 12.71 2.28 -1.97
N ASN A 127 13.78 1.93 -2.71
CA ASN A 127 14.09 2.51 -4.03
C ASN A 127 12.98 2.27 -5.06
N LEU A 128 12.05 1.35 -4.81
CA LEU A 128 10.88 1.14 -5.66
C LEU A 128 9.89 2.30 -5.57
N VAL A 129 9.83 3.01 -4.44
CA VAL A 129 8.89 4.13 -4.25
C VAL A 129 9.24 5.27 -5.22
N GLY A 130 8.23 5.79 -5.90
CA GLY A 130 8.38 6.80 -6.94
C GLY A 130 8.70 6.23 -8.34
N MET A 131 9.04 4.94 -8.46
CA MET A 131 9.18 4.32 -9.77
C MET A 131 7.83 4.23 -10.47
N ALA A 132 7.84 4.46 -11.79
CA ALA A 132 6.65 4.44 -12.62
C ALA A 132 6.68 3.28 -13.62
N GLY A 133 5.51 2.73 -13.91
CA GLY A 133 5.34 1.64 -14.88
C GLY A 133 3.94 1.63 -15.47
N ARG A 134 3.62 0.56 -16.21
CA ARG A 134 2.28 0.32 -16.76
C ARG A 134 1.75 -1.04 -16.30
N ALA A 135 0.46 -1.11 -16.05
CA ALA A 135 -0.22 -2.34 -15.65
C ALA A 135 -1.62 -2.42 -16.27
N LYS A 136 -2.08 -3.66 -16.52
CA LYS A 136 -3.46 -3.92 -16.87
C LYS A 136 -4.28 -4.08 -15.60
N ILE A 137 -5.29 -3.23 -15.43
CA ILE A 137 -6.23 -3.27 -14.32
C ILE A 137 -7.51 -3.98 -14.76
N THR A 138 -8.00 -4.85 -13.88
CA THR A 138 -9.30 -5.50 -13.99
C THR A 138 -10.07 -5.29 -12.70
N ASN A 139 -11.36 -5.64 -12.70
CA ASN A 139 -12.15 -5.63 -11.48
C ASN A 139 -12.39 -7.06 -11.00
N ARG A 140 -12.27 -7.30 -9.70
CA ARG A 140 -12.65 -8.56 -9.05
C ARG A 140 -13.83 -8.31 -8.13
N LYS A 141 -14.77 -9.26 -8.08
CA LYS A 141 -15.88 -9.25 -7.12
C LYS A 141 -15.56 -10.14 -5.93
N TYR A 142 -15.74 -9.63 -4.73
CA TYR A 142 -15.57 -10.37 -3.48
C TYR A 142 -16.55 -9.82 -2.44
N ASN A 143 -17.35 -10.69 -1.82
CA ASN A 143 -18.40 -10.31 -0.86
C ASN A 143 -19.28 -9.14 -1.37
N ASP A 144 -19.80 -9.27 -2.60
CA ASP A 144 -20.63 -8.26 -3.30
C ASP A 144 -19.98 -6.89 -3.53
N LYS A 145 -18.71 -6.73 -3.16
CA LYS A 145 -17.90 -5.54 -3.43
C LYS A 145 -17.02 -5.76 -4.65
N THR A 146 -16.89 -4.70 -5.44
CA THR A 146 -16.00 -4.68 -6.61
C THR A 146 -14.70 -4.00 -6.22
N TYR A 147 -13.56 -4.61 -6.56
CA TYR A 147 -12.23 -4.10 -6.25
C TYR A 147 -11.39 -3.97 -7.50
N ASN A 148 -10.60 -2.91 -7.59
CA ASN A 148 -9.54 -2.81 -8.59
C ASN A 148 -8.46 -3.87 -8.31
N ASN A 149 -7.99 -4.53 -9.35
CA ASN A 149 -7.03 -5.61 -9.27
C ASN A 149 -6.01 -5.47 -10.40
N VAL A 150 -4.73 -5.66 -10.08
CA VAL A 150 -3.69 -5.77 -11.12
C VAL A 150 -3.78 -7.14 -11.77
N SER A 151 -4.12 -7.19 -13.04
CA SER A 151 -4.11 -8.44 -13.82
C SER A 151 -2.68 -8.85 -14.16
N HIS A 152 -1.91 -7.94 -14.74
CA HIS A 152 -0.50 -8.12 -15.04
C HIS A 152 0.20 -6.79 -15.28
N TYR A 153 1.52 -6.79 -15.09
CA TYR A 153 2.40 -5.67 -15.39
C TYR A 153 2.83 -5.69 -16.85
N ILE A 154 2.91 -4.52 -17.46
CA ILE A 154 3.22 -4.34 -18.89
C ILE A 154 4.67 -3.88 -19.01
N LYS A 155 5.49 -4.63 -19.76
CA LYS A 155 6.91 -4.31 -19.94
C LYS A 155 7.10 -2.90 -20.49
N LYS A 156 8.15 -2.23 -20.01
CA LYS A 156 8.60 -0.96 -20.60
C LYS A 156 9.17 -1.27 -21.98
N GLY A 157 8.67 -0.55 -22.99
CA GLY A 157 9.14 -0.66 -24.38
C GLY A 157 10.49 -0.03 -24.58
#